data_AF-A0A1I7UQZ8-F1
#
_entry.id   AF-A0A1I7UQZ8-F1
#
_cell.length_a   1.000
_cell.length_b   1.000
_cell.length_c   1.000
_cell.angle_alpha   90.00
_cell.angle_beta   90.00
_cell.angle_gamma   90.00
#
_symmetry.space_group_name_H-M   'P 1'
#
loop_
_entity.id
_entity.type
_entity.pdbx_description
1 polymer ?
#
loop_
_entity_poly.entity_id
_entity_poly.type
_entity_poly.pdbx_seq_one_letter_code
_entity_poly.pdbx_strand_id
1 'polypeptide(L)'
;MTERSQLPLLTILERRNQVCLFSRSSCLDGVFTEVDSKGRYREVERSYFAAGILSNLLTNTDGWESEKQREDACEKLLELIEQYPALPSAMVSYKSFVPFSRIVQESKSNGAIMWCLWGVHHVLQHREKNNAPTYDKGYIEMFMESGLSPIVEEMSRGHSRHLHNIDIRVVHLARQIHEIVSAEPPITAGGAPVMTLAAAN
;
A
#
# COMPACT_ATOMS: atom_id res chain seq x y z
N MET A 1 14.99 -13.42 -36.63
CA MET A 1 13.69 -12.79 -36.31
C MET A 1 13.44 -13.02 -34.82
N THR A 2 14.08 -12.23 -33.97
CA THR A 2 13.50 -11.10 -33.19
C THR A 2 12.56 -11.55 -32.08
N GLU A 3 13.13 -11.91 -30.94
CA GLU A 3 12.43 -11.89 -29.65
C GLU A 3 13.18 -10.89 -28.75
N ARG A 4 12.98 -9.60 -29.04
CA ARG A 4 13.21 -8.51 -28.09
C ARG A 4 11.85 -8.15 -27.53
N SER A 5 11.60 -8.41 -26.24
CA SER A 5 10.88 -7.50 -25.34
C SER A 5 10.43 -8.24 -24.08
N GLN A 6 11.27 -8.23 -23.05
CA GLN A 6 10.94 -8.20 -21.61
C GLN A 6 12.20 -8.50 -20.80
N LEU A 7 13.23 -7.65 -20.94
CA LEU A 7 14.21 -7.51 -19.87
C LEU A 7 13.52 -6.63 -18.81
N PRO A 8 13.26 -7.14 -17.60
CA PRO A 8 12.41 -6.45 -16.64
C PRO A 8 13.09 -5.16 -16.21
N LEU A 9 12.31 -4.08 -16.07
CA LEU A 9 12.75 -2.76 -15.58
C LEU A 9 13.64 -2.84 -14.32
N LEU A 10 13.50 -3.90 -13.53
CA LEU A 10 14.35 -4.23 -12.37
C LEU A 10 15.83 -4.44 -12.74
N THR A 11 16.15 -5.14 -13.84
CA THR A 11 17.55 -5.35 -14.28
C THR A 11 18.19 -4.08 -14.82
N ILE A 12 17.37 -3.12 -15.26
CA ILE A 12 17.85 -1.81 -15.70
C ILE A 12 18.33 -1.04 -14.46
N LEU A 13 17.54 -0.96 -13.39
CA LEU A 13 17.80 -0.12 -12.20
C LEU A 13 18.96 -0.57 -11.29
N GLU A 14 19.63 -1.70 -11.55
CA GLU A 14 20.74 -2.23 -10.73
C GLU A 14 22.03 -1.37 -10.75
N ARG A 15 22.11 -0.33 -11.60
CA ARG A 15 23.24 0.61 -11.61
C ARG A 15 22.95 1.81 -10.73
N ARG A 16 23.89 2.18 -9.84
CA ARG A 16 23.86 3.37 -8.96
C ARG A 16 23.23 4.63 -9.58
N ASN A 17 23.59 4.93 -10.84
CA ASN A 17 23.07 6.12 -11.53
C ASN A 17 21.55 6.09 -11.75
N GLN A 18 20.92 4.93 -11.78
CA GLN A 18 19.51 4.82 -12.13
C GLN A 18 18.56 4.99 -10.94
N VAL A 19 19.01 4.61 -9.74
CA VAL A 19 18.29 4.92 -8.49
C VAL A 19 18.22 6.43 -8.30
N CYS A 20 19.34 7.12 -8.51
CA CYS A 20 19.43 8.59 -8.47
C CYS A 20 18.54 9.26 -9.52
N LEU A 21 18.58 8.78 -10.77
CA LEU A 21 17.75 9.34 -11.83
C LEU A 21 16.26 9.11 -11.58
N PHE A 22 15.88 7.96 -11.04
CA PHE A 22 14.49 7.63 -10.81
C PHE A 22 13.87 8.44 -9.65
N SER A 23 14.58 8.61 -8.54
CA SER A 23 14.10 9.42 -7.41
C SER A 23 13.86 10.88 -7.78
N ARG A 24 14.58 11.37 -8.80
CA ARG A 24 14.42 12.72 -9.39
C ARG A 24 13.51 12.75 -10.62
N SER A 25 12.88 11.64 -10.98
CA SER A 25 12.01 11.60 -12.16
C SER A 25 10.72 12.37 -11.91
N SER A 26 10.22 13.02 -12.96
CA SER A 26 8.92 13.71 -12.95
C SER A 26 7.73 12.76 -12.87
N CYS A 27 7.96 11.43 -12.90
CA CYS A 27 6.91 10.43 -12.78
C CYS A 27 6.24 10.44 -11.41
N LEU A 28 6.91 11.00 -10.39
CA LEU A 28 6.38 11.16 -9.03
C LEU A 28 5.66 12.50 -8.84
N ASP A 29 5.73 13.41 -9.80
CA ASP A 29 5.15 14.74 -9.69
C ASP A 29 3.86 14.83 -10.52
N GLY A 30 2.95 15.73 -10.13
CA GLY A 30 1.69 15.93 -10.83
C GLY A 30 0.68 16.84 -10.13
N VAL A 31 -0.37 17.19 -10.86
CA VAL A 31 -1.58 17.85 -10.34
C VAL A 31 -2.61 16.77 -10.03
N PHE A 32 -2.51 16.20 -8.81
CA PHE A 32 -3.29 15.01 -8.44
C PHE A 32 -4.79 15.21 -8.30
N THR A 33 -5.26 16.46 -8.32
CA THR A 33 -6.69 16.80 -8.24
C THR A 33 -7.39 16.78 -9.60
N GLU A 34 -6.64 16.70 -10.71
CA GLU A 34 -7.19 16.70 -12.06
C GLU A 34 -7.66 15.30 -12.49
N VAL A 35 -8.74 15.28 -13.27
CA VAL A 35 -9.31 14.06 -13.86
C VAL A 35 -9.35 14.17 -15.38
N ASP A 36 -9.10 13.04 -16.07
CA ASP A 36 -9.25 12.98 -17.52
C ASP A 36 -10.73 13.07 -17.95
N SER A 37 -10.99 13.12 -19.26
CA SER A 37 -12.36 13.17 -19.80
C SER A 37 -13.25 11.97 -19.44
N LYS A 38 -12.67 10.92 -18.82
CA LYS A 38 -13.36 9.73 -18.32
C LYS A 38 -13.45 9.71 -16.80
N GLY A 39 -13.08 10.80 -16.12
CA GLY A 39 -13.12 10.91 -14.66
C GLY A 39 -12.00 10.17 -13.94
N ARG A 40 -10.89 9.82 -14.63
CA ARG A 40 -9.78 9.10 -14.01
C ARG A 40 -8.66 10.03 -13.58
N TYR A 41 -8.12 9.77 -12.39
CA TYR A 41 -6.98 10.46 -11.82
C TYR A 41 -5.67 9.92 -12.39
N ARG A 42 -5.41 10.19 -13.68
CA ARG A 42 -4.29 9.62 -14.43
C ARG A 42 -2.91 9.94 -13.84
N GLU A 43 -2.79 11.12 -13.26
CA GLU A 43 -1.60 11.58 -12.57
C GLU A 43 -1.32 10.69 -11.35
N VAL A 44 -2.36 10.39 -10.56
CA VAL A 44 -2.30 9.51 -9.38
C VAL A 44 -1.99 8.06 -9.79
N GLU A 45 -2.63 7.54 -10.84
CA GLU A 45 -2.34 6.19 -11.36
C GLU A 45 -0.85 6.07 -11.71
N ARG A 46 -0.34 7.02 -12.51
CA ARG A 46 1.07 7.06 -12.95
C ARG A 46 2.03 7.17 -11.76
N SER A 47 1.80 8.13 -10.88
CA SER A 47 2.68 8.37 -9.74
C SER A 47 2.63 7.24 -8.73
N TYR A 48 1.48 6.57 -8.56
CA TYR A 48 1.36 5.40 -7.70
C TYR A 48 2.22 4.22 -8.18
N PHE A 49 2.23 3.95 -9.49
CA PHE A 49 3.11 2.92 -10.05
C PHE A 49 4.59 3.30 -9.96
N ALA A 50 4.93 4.56 -10.21
CA ALA A 50 6.30 5.05 -10.06
C ALA A 50 6.77 4.98 -8.59
N ALA A 51 5.91 5.36 -7.65
CA ALA A 51 6.12 5.24 -6.22
C ALA A 51 6.37 3.78 -5.79
N GLY A 52 5.74 2.82 -6.45
CA GLY A 52 5.99 1.39 -6.23
C GLY A 52 7.37 0.93 -6.69
N ILE A 53 7.94 1.55 -7.71
CA ILE A 53 9.34 1.31 -8.09
C ILE A 53 10.25 1.93 -7.03
N LEU A 54 9.98 3.17 -6.62
CA LEU A 54 10.79 3.85 -5.59
C LEU A 54 10.76 3.11 -4.26
N SER A 55 9.61 2.59 -3.83
CA SER A 55 9.47 1.81 -2.60
C SER A 55 10.34 0.55 -2.64
N ASN A 56 10.38 -0.16 -3.77
CA ASN A 56 11.27 -1.30 -3.96
C ASN A 56 12.76 -0.91 -3.98
N LEU A 57 13.11 0.27 -4.49
CA LEU A 57 14.48 0.77 -4.40
C LEU A 57 14.87 1.10 -2.95
N LEU A 58 13.93 1.65 -2.17
CA LEU A 58 14.12 2.00 -0.77
C LEU A 58 14.29 0.79 0.16
N THR A 59 13.87 -0.41 -0.24
CA THR A 59 14.14 -1.64 0.52
C THR A 59 15.57 -2.14 0.31
N ASN A 60 16.27 -1.67 -0.73
CA ASN A 60 17.66 -2.01 -0.99
C ASN A 60 18.60 -0.94 -0.39
N THR A 61 19.68 -1.39 0.24
CA THR A 61 20.74 -0.52 0.77
C THR A 61 21.74 -0.09 -0.30
N ASP A 62 21.82 -0.82 -1.41
CA ASP A 62 22.79 -0.57 -2.48
C ASP A 62 22.21 0.35 -3.56
N GLY A 63 23.08 1.00 -4.33
CA GLY A 63 22.68 1.84 -5.47
C GLY A 63 22.47 3.32 -5.15
N TRP A 64 22.34 3.70 -3.88
CA TRP A 64 22.25 5.10 -3.45
C TRP A 64 23.62 5.80 -3.49
N GLU A 65 23.63 7.08 -3.85
CA GLU A 65 24.83 7.93 -3.84
C GLU A 65 25.24 8.32 -2.41
N SER A 66 24.25 8.45 -1.53
CA SER A 66 24.43 8.74 -0.10
C SER A 66 23.21 8.31 0.70
N GLU A 67 23.36 8.14 2.02
CA GLU A 67 22.23 7.92 2.93
C GLU A 67 21.23 9.08 2.88
N LYS A 68 21.73 10.33 2.81
CA LYS A 68 20.88 11.53 2.66
C LYS A 68 19.97 11.45 1.44
N GLN A 69 20.48 10.98 0.30
CA GLN A 69 19.65 10.81 -0.89
C GLN A 69 18.52 9.79 -0.67
N ARG A 70 18.82 8.70 0.05
CA ARG A 70 17.82 7.69 0.40
C ARG A 70 16.77 8.24 1.35
N GLU A 71 17.19 9.04 2.33
CA GLU A 71 16.31 9.75 3.26
C GLU A 71 15.42 10.76 2.53
N ASP A 72 15.97 11.59 1.64
CA ASP A 72 15.22 12.56 0.83
C ASP A 72 14.18 11.83 -0.07
N ALA A 73 14.53 10.68 -0.64
CA ALA A 73 13.61 9.85 -1.42
C ALA A 73 12.52 9.21 -0.56
N CYS A 74 12.85 8.81 0.67
CA CYS A 74 11.89 8.30 1.64
C CYS A 74 10.88 9.38 2.01
N GLU A 75 11.35 10.60 2.31
CA GLU A 75 10.48 11.75 2.63
C GLU A 75 9.60 12.14 1.44
N LYS A 76 10.17 12.22 0.23
CA LYS A 76 9.42 12.49 -1.00
C LYS A 76 8.25 11.50 -1.18
N LEU A 77 8.46 10.23 -0.85
CA LEU A 77 7.40 9.22 -0.97
C LEU A 77 6.30 9.39 0.08
N LEU A 78 6.65 9.84 1.30
CA LEU A 78 5.67 10.14 2.35
C LEU A 78 4.82 11.36 1.94
N GLU A 79 5.45 12.46 1.54
CA GLU A 79 4.78 13.69 1.09
C GLU A 79 3.89 13.45 -0.14
N LEU A 80 4.37 12.64 -1.10
CA LEU A 80 3.62 12.30 -2.32
C LEU A 80 2.28 11.62 -1.97
N ILE A 81 2.31 10.66 -1.06
CA ILE A 81 1.12 9.86 -0.73
C ILE A 81 0.06 10.72 -0.02
N GLU A 82 0.48 11.69 0.81
CA GLU A 82 -0.45 12.64 1.46
C GLU A 82 -1.14 13.58 0.48
N GLN A 83 -0.57 13.81 -0.70
CA GLN A 83 -1.16 14.68 -1.73
C GLN A 83 -2.23 13.97 -2.57
N TYR A 84 -2.33 12.64 -2.51
CA TYR A 84 -3.35 11.92 -3.26
C TYR A 84 -4.76 12.23 -2.72
N PRO A 85 -5.70 12.60 -3.59
CA PRO A 85 -7.08 12.81 -3.15
C PRO A 85 -7.73 11.48 -2.75
N ALA A 86 -8.83 11.57 -1.99
CA ALA A 86 -9.74 10.44 -1.84
C ALA A 86 -10.31 10.08 -3.22
N LEU A 87 -9.93 8.91 -3.73
CA LEU A 87 -10.40 8.43 -5.02
C LEU A 87 -11.81 7.84 -4.87
N PRO A 88 -12.71 8.03 -5.86
CA PRO A 88 -14.09 7.54 -5.79
C PRO A 88 -14.22 6.04 -6.06
N SER A 89 -13.17 5.41 -6.59
CA SER A 89 -13.12 4.00 -6.95
C SER A 89 -11.69 3.47 -6.86
N ALA A 90 -11.56 2.17 -6.64
CA ALA A 90 -10.27 1.50 -6.71
C ALA A 90 -9.66 1.60 -8.12
N MET A 91 -8.52 2.27 -8.23
CA MET A 91 -7.71 2.31 -9.47
C MET A 91 -6.87 1.03 -9.71
N VAL A 92 -6.69 0.20 -8.68
CA VAL A 92 -5.91 -1.04 -8.75
C VAL A 92 -6.64 -2.15 -8.00
N SER A 93 -6.44 -3.40 -8.45
CA SER A 93 -6.90 -4.60 -7.76
C SER A 93 -5.71 -5.53 -7.51
N TYR A 94 -5.62 -6.06 -6.29
CA TYR A 94 -4.60 -7.04 -5.93
C TYR A 94 -5.16 -8.45 -5.95
N LYS A 95 -4.28 -9.40 -6.29
CA LYS A 95 -4.54 -10.84 -6.20
C LYS A 95 -4.06 -11.43 -4.88
N SER A 96 -3.17 -10.73 -4.16
CA SER A 96 -2.64 -11.13 -2.86
C SER A 96 -2.00 -9.92 -2.17
N PHE A 97 -2.06 -9.89 -0.84
CA PHE A 97 -1.31 -8.91 -0.02
C PHE A 97 0.04 -9.42 0.50
N VAL A 98 0.41 -10.68 0.23
CA VAL A 98 1.69 -11.27 0.70
C VAL A 98 2.94 -10.46 0.27
N PRO A 99 3.01 -9.89 -0.95
CA PRO A 99 4.15 -9.04 -1.31
C PRO A 99 4.28 -7.79 -0.42
N PHE A 100 3.16 -7.24 0.05
CA PHE A 100 3.15 -6.09 0.95
C PHE A 100 3.56 -6.48 2.37
N SER A 101 3.13 -7.64 2.87
CA SER A 101 3.53 -8.09 4.22
C SER A 101 5.04 -8.20 4.36
N ARG A 102 5.72 -8.71 3.33
CA ARG A 102 7.19 -8.75 3.28
C ARG A 102 7.81 -7.36 3.40
N ILE A 103 7.37 -6.39 2.61
CA ILE A 103 7.93 -5.03 2.64
C ILE A 103 7.64 -4.37 3.99
N VAL A 104 6.41 -4.47 4.50
CA VAL A 104 6.00 -3.86 5.77
C VAL A 104 6.74 -4.49 6.96
N GLN A 105 7.14 -5.76 6.88
CA GLN A 105 7.84 -6.46 7.96
C GLN A 105 9.36 -6.26 7.96
N GLU A 106 9.97 -6.07 6.79
CA GLU A 106 11.43 -6.10 6.62
C GLU A 106 12.04 -4.71 6.33
N SER A 107 11.26 -3.79 5.77
CA SER A 107 11.78 -2.50 5.29
C SER A 107 12.16 -1.56 6.42
N LYS A 108 13.34 -0.93 6.32
CA LYS A 108 13.75 0.16 7.21
C LYS A 108 13.36 1.56 6.70
N SER A 109 12.54 1.64 5.66
CA SER A 109 12.09 2.90 5.07
C SER A 109 10.61 3.13 5.35
N ASN A 110 10.30 4.21 6.09
CA ASN A 110 8.93 4.65 6.32
C ASN A 110 8.18 4.91 5.01
N GLY A 111 8.82 5.50 4.00
CA GLY A 111 8.22 5.73 2.68
C GLY A 111 7.81 4.44 1.97
N ALA A 112 8.67 3.42 1.99
CA ALA A 112 8.33 2.13 1.38
C ALA A 112 7.15 1.45 2.09
N ILE A 113 7.10 1.52 3.42
CA ILE A 113 5.98 1.03 4.22
C ILE A 113 4.70 1.83 3.93
N MET A 114 4.79 3.16 3.87
CA MET A 114 3.66 4.05 3.56
C MET A 114 3.02 3.70 2.22
N TRP A 115 3.82 3.48 1.17
CA TRP A 115 3.31 3.07 -0.14
C TRP A 115 2.56 1.73 -0.08
N CYS A 116 3.09 0.76 0.68
CA CYS A 116 2.46 -0.54 0.86
C CYS A 116 1.12 -0.42 1.59
N LEU A 117 1.12 0.28 2.73
CA LEU A 117 -0.08 0.48 3.54
C LEU A 117 -1.14 1.28 2.76
N TRP A 118 -0.74 2.27 1.97
CA TRP A 118 -1.70 3.02 1.16
C TRP A 118 -2.37 2.15 0.11
N GLY A 119 -1.63 1.27 -0.58
CA GLY A 119 -2.20 0.33 -1.54
C GLY A 119 -3.22 -0.62 -0.89
N VAL A 120 -2.88 -1.14 0.30
CA VAL A 120 -3.77 -2.00 1.10
C VAL A 120 -5.02 -1.23 1.53
N HIS A 121 -4.84 -0.06 2.14
CA HIS A 121 -5.91 0.82 2.61
C HIS A 121 -6.88 1.18 1.48
N HIS A 122 -6.34 1.64 0.34
CA HIS A 122 -7.13 2.06 -0.82
C HIS A 122 -8.05 0.95 -1.32
N VAL A 123 -7.56 -0.28 -1.40
CA VAL A 123 -8.37 -1.42 -1.83
C VAL A 123 -9.40 -1.80 -0.76
N LEU A 124 -9.04 -1.80 0.52
CA LEU A 124 -9.95 -2.11 1.63
C LEU A 124 -11.09 -1.08 1.78
N GLN A 125 -10.82 0.20 1.54
CA GLN A 125 -11.84 1.26 1.53
C GLN A 125 -12.88 1.06 0.43
N HIS A 126 -12.51 0.38 -0.65
CA HIS A 126 -13.37 0.15 -1.81
C HIS A 126 -13.88 -1.30 -1.92
N ARG A 127 -13.76 -2.08 -0.85
CA ARG A 127 -14.07 -3.53 -0.83
C ARG A 127 -15.50 -3.89 -1.24
N GLU A 128 -16.49 -3.06 -0.89
CA GLU A 128 -17.90 -3.32 -1.21
C GLU A 128 -18.20 -3.24 -2.72
N LYS A 129 -17.39 -2.48 -3.45
CA LYS A 129 -17.56 -2.25 -4.90
C LYS A 129 -16.60 -3.09 -5.74
N ASN A 130 -15.64 -3.77 -5.12
CA ASN A 130 -14.60 -4.53 -5.81
C ASN A 130 -14.40 -5.88 -5.14
N ASN A 131 -14.66 -6.95 -5.88
CA ASN A 131 -14.40 -8.29 -5.39
C ASN A 131 -12.90 -8.59 -5.49
N ALA A 132 -12.34 -9.20 -4.44
CA ALA A 132 -11.03 -9.81 -4.54
C ALA A 132 -11.14 -11.00 -5.52
N PRO A 133 -10.37 -11.03 -6.62
CA PRO A 133 -10.57 -11.99 -7.72
C PRO A 133 -10.27 -13.44 -7.35
N THR A 134 -9.72 -13.70 -6.15
CA THR A 134 -9.24 -15.01 -5.71
C THR A 134 -9.79 -15.42 -4.35
N TYR A 135 -10.53 -14.53 -3.67
CA TYR A 135 -11.02 -14.75 -2.31
C TYR A 135 -12.54 -14.65 -2.30
N ASP A 136 -13.19 -15.74 -1.93
CA ASP A 136 -14.66 -15.82 -1.89
C ASP A 136 -15.25 -14.81 -0.90
N LYS A 137 -14.52 -14.46 0.18
CA LYS A 137 -14.94 -13.45 1.16
C LYS A 137 -14.26 -12.09 0.98
N GLY A 138 -13.67 -11.84 -0.18
CA GLY A 138 -13.20 -10.50 -0.56
C GLY A 138 -11.87 -10.07 0.07
N TYR A 139 -11.62 -8.76 0.07
CA TYR A 139 -10.32 -8.19 0.45
C TYR A 139 -10.01 -8.25 1.96
N ILE A 140 -11.02 -8.37 2.83
CA ILE A 140 -10.80 -8.53 4.28
C ILE A 140 -10.18 -9.89 4.57
N GLU A 141 -10.70 -10.96 3.98
CA GLU A 141 -10.11 -12.30 4.12
C GLU A 141 -8.68 -12.35 3.59
N MET A 142 -8.44 -11.77 2.41
CA MET A 142 -7.08 -11.64 1.85
C MET A 142 -6.14 -10.90 2.80
N PHE A 143 -6.61 -9.83 3.45
CA PHE A 143 -5.81 -9.09 4.43
C PHE A 143 -5.47 -9.94 5.64
N MET A 144 -6.45 -10.66 6.20
CA MET A 144 -6.24 -11.51 7.37
C MET A 144 -5.26 -12.66 7.08
N GLU A 145 -5.38 -13.31 5.92
CA GLU A 145 -4.48 -14.41 5.53
C GLU A 145 -3.07 -13.96 5.16
N SER A 146 -2.87 -12.70 4.79
CA SER A 146 -1.56 -12.18 4.39
C SER A 146 -0.54 -12.05 5.52
N GLY A 147 -0.99 -12.12 6.78
CA GLY A 147 -0.19 -11.86 7.98
C GLY A 147 0.00 -10.36 8.30
N LEU A 148 -0.62 -9.44 7.54
CA LEU A 148 -0.54 -8.00 7.79
C LEU A 148 -1.24 -7.56 9.08
N SER A 149 -2.33 -8.23 9.47
CA SER A 149 -3.18 -7.82 10.59
C SER A 149 -2.41 -7.52 11.90
N PRO A 150 -1.60 -8.44 12.46
CA PRO A 150 -0.85 -8.15 13.68
C PRO A 150 0.20 -7.05 13.51
N ILE A 151 0.77 -6.89 12.30
CA ILE A 151 1.79 -5.88 12.01
C ILE A 151 1.14 -4.49 11.97
N VAL A 152 0.01 -4.36 11.28
CA VAL A 152 -0.76 -3.12 11.20
C VAL A 152 -1.31 -2.70 12.57
N GLU A 153 -1.79 -3.67 13.36
CA GLU A 153 -2.23 -3.41 14.73
C GLU A 153 -1.09 -2.82 15.58
N GLU A 154 0.11 -3.42 15.52
CA GLU A 154 1.29 -2.92 16.23
C GLU A 154 1.67 -1.49 15.77
N MET A 155 1.72 -1.26 14.45
CA MET A 155 2.03 0.05 13.86
C MET A 155 0.98 1.12 14.20
N SER A 156 -0.31 0.78 14.29
CA SER A 156 -1.38 1.71 14.64
C SER A 156 -1.22 2.33 16.05
N ARG A 157 -0.48 1.63 16.92
CA ARG A 157 -0.11 2.06 18.28
C ARG A 157 1.21 2.83 18.33
N GLY A 158 1.86 3.06 17.18
CA GLY A 158 3.15 3.74 17.11
C GLY A 158 4.36 2.84 17.35
N HIS A 159 4.20 1.51 17.26
CA HIS A 159 5.29 0.57 17.48
C HIS A 159 5.72 -0.13 16.19
N SER A 160 6.99 -0.51 16.10
CA SER A 160 7.51 -1.38 15.04
C SER A 160 8.66 -2.22 15.59
N ARG A 161 8.76 -3.47 15.13
CA ARG A 161 9.83 -4.38 15.54
C ARG A 161 11.18 -4.10 14.88
N HIS A 162 11.16 -3.48 13.71
CA HIS A 162 12.34 -3.31 12.85
C HIS A 162 12.68 -1.85 12.56
N LEU A 163 11.74 -0.92 12.77
CA LEU A 163 11.98 0.51 12.71
C LEU A 163 12.22 1.07 14.10
N HIS A 164 13.30 1.83 14.26
CA HIS A 164 13.55 2.56 15.50
C HIS A 164 12.54 3.70 15.70
N ASN A 165 12.21 4.42 14.62
CA ASN A 165 11.26 5.52 14.60
C ASN A 165 10.28 5.32 13.44
N ILE A 166 9.03 4.97 13.77
CA ILE A 166 7.94 4.96 12.80
C ILE A 166 7.42 6.38 12.59
N ASP A 167 7.24 6.77 11.33
CA ASP A 167 6.71 8.09 10.99
C ASP A 167 5.22 8.19 11.39
N ILE A 168 4.81 9.33 11.92
CA ILE A 168 3.43 9.55 12.39
C ILE A 168 2.38 9.36 11.29
N ARG A 169 2.74 9.64 10.03
CA ARG A 169 1.87 9.45 8.86
C ARG A 169 1.61 7.97 8.61
N VAL A 170 2.64 7.14 8.78
CA VAL A 170 2.52 5.67 8.70
C VAL A 170 1.63 5.15 9.82
N VAL A 171 1.80 5.66 11.04
CA VAL A 171 0.96 5.30 12.20
C VAL A 171 -0.51 5.65 11.95
N HIS A 172 -0.78 6.84 11.42
CA HIS A 172 -2.14 7.27 11.11
C HIS A 172 -2.81 6.37 10.07
N LEU A 173 -2.10 6.07 8.98
CA LEU A 173 -2.62 5.19 7.93
C LEU A 173 -2.83 3.75 8.42
N ALA A 174 -1.90 3.22 9.24
CA ALA A 174 -2.06 1.91 9.87
C ALA A 174 -3.32 1.87 10.77
N ARG A 175 -3.61 2.95 11.49
CA ARG A 175 -4.83 3.07 12.29
C ARG A 175 -6.10 3.03 11.44
N GLN A 176 -6.13 3.75 10.32
CA GLN A 176 -7.28 3.71 9.40
C GLN A 176 -7.52 2.30 8.85
N ILE A 177 -6.46 1.57 8.49
CA ILE A 177 -6.58 0.17 8.05
C ILE A 177 -7.13 -0.71 9.18
N HIS A 178 -6.58 -0.56 10.39
CA HIS A 178 -7.04 -1.33 11.55
C HIS A 178 -8.53 -1.08 11.84
N GLU A 179 -8.98 0.17 11.80
CA GLU A 179 -10.38 0.55 11.97
C GLU A 179 -11.29 -0.10 10.92
N ILE A 180 -10.88 -0.11 9.64
CA ILE A 180 -11.66 -0.77 8.57
C ILE A 180 -11.83 -2.26 8.86
N VAL A 181 -10.76 -2.94 9.29
CA VAL A 181 -10.77 -4.39 9.51
C VAL A 181 -11.48 -4.77 10.82
N SER A 182 -11.40 -3.93 11.86
CA SER A 182 -12.08 -4.15 13.13
C SER A 182 -13.57 -3.79 13.12
N ALA A 183 -14.04 -3.00 12.15
CA ALA A 183 -15.45 -2.67 12.00
C ALA A 183 -16.31 -3.84 11.47
N GLU A 184 -15.70 -4.89 10.94
CA GLU A 184 -16.40 -6.11 10.53
C GLU A 184 -16.65 -7.01 11.76
N PRO A 185 -17.89 -7.52 11.97
CA PRO A 185 -18.13 -8.50 13.02
C PRO A 185 -17.27 -9.74 12.75
N PRO A 186 -16.73 -10.39 13.80
CA PRO A 186 -15.95 -11.61 13.63
C PRO A 186 -16.77 -12.62 12.85
N ILE A 187 -16.19 -13.17 11.78
CA ILE A 187 -16.78 -14.25 11.00
C ILE A 187 -17.04 -15.39 11.98
N THR A 188 -18.30 -15.54 12.40
CA THR A 188 -18.71 -16.64 13.26
C THR A 188 -18.57 -17.90 12.44
N ALA A 189 -17.55 -18.70 12.77
CA ALA A 189 -17.48 -20.08 12.32
C ALA A 189 -18.72 -20.79 12.88
N GLY A 190 -19.73 -21.00 12.02
CA GLY A 190 -20.89 -21.86 12.26
C GLY A 190 -21.62 -21.64 13.59
N GLY A 191 -22.51 -20.66 13.65
CA GLY A 191 -23.46 -20.52 14.77
C GLY A 191 -24.86 -20.25 14.25
N ALA A 192 -25.78 -21.20 14.47
CA ALA A 192 -27.18 -21.12 14.07
C ALA A 192 -27.87 -19.83 14.57
N PRO A 193 -28.94 -19.36 13.89
CA PRO A 193 -29.63 -18.14 14.28
C PRO A 193 -30.31 -18.35 15.64
N VAL A 194 -29.91 -17.55 16.63
CA VAL A 194 -30.66 -17.43 17.89
C VAL A 194 -31.94 -16.67 17.57
N MET A 195 -33.05 -17.40 17.38
CA MET A 195 -34.39 -16.82 17.39
C MET A 195 -34.66 -16.24 18.78
N THR A 196 -34.62 -14.92 18.90
CA THR A 196 -35.15 -14.23 20.08
C THR A 196 -36.67 -14.30 20.02
N LEU A 197 -37.27 -15.21 20.80
CA LEU A 197 -38.70 -15.23 21.03
C LEU A 197 -39.06 -13.98 21.84
N ALA A 198 -39.75 -13.03 21.22
CA ALA A 198 -40.38 -11.92 21.93
C ALA A 198 -41.47 -12.49 22.84
N ALA A 199 -41.29 -12.35 24.15
CA ALA A 199 -42.36 -12.57 25.11
C ALA A 199 -43.39 -11.44 24.94
N ALA A 200 -44.60 -11.79 24.51
CA ALA A 200 -45.75 -10.91 24.55
C ALA A 200 -46.24 -10.78 26.00
N ASN A 201 -46.46 -9.54 26.44
CA ASN A 201 -47.37 -9.22 27.54
C ASN A 201 -48.81 -9.25 27.03
#